data_AF-A0A957D2U7-F1
#
_entry.id   AF-A0A957D2U7-F1
#
_cell.length_a   1.000
_cell.length_b   1.000
_cell.length_c   1.000
_cell.angle_alpha   90.00
_cell.angle_beta   90.00
_cell.angle_gamma   90.00
#
_symmetry.space_group_name_H-M   'P 1'
#
loop_
_entity.id
_entity.type
_entity.pdbx_description
1 polymer ?
#
loop_
_entity_poly.entity_id
_entity_poly.type
_entity_poly.pdbx_seq_one_letter_code
_entity_poly.pdbx_strand_id
1 'polypeptide(L)'
;MATARHSFSEILLGQPLETAAVAHQSIGKIPALAVFASDALSSVAYATEEILVILALAGAAYFTLSIPIAVAISMLLVVLTISYRQTIFAY
;
A
#
# COMPACT_ATOMS: atom_id res chain seq x y z
N MET A 1 16.90 32.12 38.11
CA MET A 1 15.45 31.99 37.86
C MET A 1 15.22 32.04 36.35
N ALA A 2 15.08 30.88 35.71
CA ALA A 2 14.77 30.78 34.27
C ALA A 2 13.45 30.02 34.11
N THR A 3 12.54 30.60 33.35
CA THR A 3 11.10 30.35 33.34
C THR A 3 10.76 29.08 32.56
N ALA A 4 10.26 28.05 33.25
CA ALA A 4 9.70 26.85 32.65
C ALA A 4 8.32 27.18 32.02
N ARG A 5 8.32 27.55 30.74
CA ARG A 5 7.10 27.52 29.91
C ARG A 5 6.99 26.11 29.33
N HIS A 6 6.31 25.20 30.03
CA HIS A 6 5.83 23.98 29.39
C HIS A 6 4.81 24.38 28.31
N SER A 7 5.15 24.11 27.06
CA SER A 7 4.31 24.40 25.91
C SER A 7 3.13 23.43 25.92
N PHE A 8 1.89 23.94 25.96
CA PHE A 8 0.65 23.16 25.93
C PHE A 8 0.64 22.08 24.82
N SER A 9 1.40 22.29 23.74
CA SER A 9 1.60 21.33 22.66
C SER A 9 2.21 20.00 23.11
N GLU A 10 3.07 19.97 24.14
CA GLU A 10 3.68 18.74 24.65
C GLU A 10 2.67 17.85 25.38
N ILE A 11 1.69 18.45 26.05
CA ILE A 11 0.62 17.73 26.76
C ILE A 11 -0.40 17.16 25.77
N LEU A 12 -0.67 17.88 24.68
CA LEU A 12 -1.66 17.46 23.68
C LEU A 12 -1.13 16.45 22.67
N LEU A 13 0.14 16.58 22.26
CA LEU A 13 0.74 15.77 21.18
C LEU A 13 1.71 14.70 21.68
N GLY A 14 2.13 14.75 22.95
CA GLY A 14 3.21 13.92 23.47
C GLY A 14 4.59 14.36 22.94
N GLN A 15 5.65 13.79 23.51
CA GLN A 15 7.03 14.08 23.12
C GLN A 15 7.23 13.76 21.62
N PRO A 16 7.85 14.65 20.82
CA PRO A 16 8.13 14.35 19.43
C PRO A 16 9.01 13.11 19.39
N LEU A 17 8.48 12.03 18.79
CA LEU A 17 9.21 10.79 18.57
C LEU A 17 10.46 11.14 17.76
N GLU A 18 11.62 11.13 18.43
CA GLU A 18 12.92 11.26 17.80
C GLU A 18 12.96 10.28 16.63
N THR A 19 13.15 10.84 15.43
CA THR A 19 13.25 10.09 14.17
C THR A 19 14.35 9.01 14.22
N ALA A 20 15.24 9.04 15.21
CA ALA A 20 16.22 8.01 15.51
C ALA A 20 15.64 6.71 16.13
N ALA A 21 14.49 6.76 16.79
CA ALA A 21 13.83 5.59 17.38
C ALA A 21 13.03 4.76 16.35
N VAL A 22 12.73 5.33 15.18
CA VAL A 22 12.01 4.66 14.09
C VAL A 22 12.88 3.60 13.40
N ALA A 23 14.21 3.80 13.40
CA ALA A 23 15.16 2.84 12.83
C ALA A 23 15.18 1.49 13.57
N HIS A 24 14.73 1.44 14.83
CA HIS A 24 14.71 0.21 15.63
C HIS A 24 13.35 -0.50 15.66
N GLN A 25 12.35 0.03 14.94
CA GLN A 25 11.04 -0.60 14.78
C GLN A 25 10.78 -0.93 13.31
N SER A 26 11.79 -1.44 12.61
CA SER A 26 11.57 -2.12 11.33
C SER A 26 10.67 -3.31 11.60
N ILE A 27 9.39 -3.20 11.22
CA ILE A 27 8.48 -4.35 11.20
C ILE A 27 9.21 -5.46 10.46
N GLY A 28 9.33 -6.63 11.10
CA GLY A 28 10.00 -7.78 10.49
C GLY A 28 9.46 -8.03 9.07
N LYS A 29 10.30 -8.59 8.20
CA LYS A 29 9.96 -8.76 6.77
C LYS A 29 8.58 -9.39 6.54
N ILE A 30 8.16 -10.32 7.39
CA ILE A 30 6.87 -11.02 7.29
C ILE A 30 5.67 -10.10 7.61
N PRO A 31 5.59 -9.43 8.77
CA PRO A 31 4.48 -8.51 9.03
C PRO A 31 4.46 -7.31 8.08
N ALA A 32 5.62 -6.83 7.60
CA ALA A 32 5.66 -5.78 6.58
C ALA A 32 5.07 -6.28 5.26
N LEU A 33 5.49 -7.48 4.80
CA LEU A 33 4.95 -8.12 3.60
C LEU A 33 3.44 -8.33 3.72
N ALA A 34 2.93 -8.77 4.88
CA ALA A 34 1.51 -9.02 5.08
C ALA A 34 0.66 -7.74 4.93
N VAL A 35 1.12 -6.61 5.46
CA VAL A 35 0.41 -5.32 5.33
C VAL A 35 0.41 -4.85 3.89
N PHE A 36 1.58 -4.83 3.23
CA PHE A 36 1.66 -4.41 1.83
C PHE A 36 0.91 -5.34 0.88
N ALA A 37 0.94 -6.66 1.13
CA ALA A 37 0.16 -7.62 0.37
C ALA A 37 -1.34 -7.45 0.60
N SER A 38 -1.79 -7.14 1.82
CA SER A 38 -3.22 -6.94 2.12
C SER A 38 -3.79 -5.75 1.37
N ASP A 39 -3.05 -4.64 1.28
CA ASP A 39 -3.47 -3.45 0.53
C ASP A 39 -3.58 -3.74 -0.98
N ALA A 40 -2.54 -4.37 -1.55
CA ALA A 40 -2.53 -4.77 -2.94
C ALA A 40 -3.62 -5.80 -3.28
N LEU A 41 -3.81 -6.83 -2.43
CA LEU A 41 -4.83 -7.86 -2.63
C LEU A 41 -6.25 -7.27 -2.54
N SER A 42 -6.49 -6.35 -1.60
CA SER A 42 -7.79 -5.70 -1.48
C SER A 42 -8.12 -4.84 -2.71
N SER A 43 -7.13 -4.12 -3.25
CA SER A 43 -7.32 -3.31 -4.45
C SER A 43 -7.61 -4.18 -5.69
N VAL A 44 -6.86 -5.27 -5.87
CA VAL A 44 -7.08 -6.20 -6.99
C VAL A 44 -8.43 -6.90 -6.88
N ALA A 45 -8.82 -7.35 -5.69
CA ALA A 45 -10.10 -8.02 -5.48
C ALA A 45 -11.28 -7.11 -5.82
N TYR A 46 -11.29 -5.88 -5.28
CA TYR A 46 -12.35 -4.90 -5.57
C TYR A 46 -12.38 -4.53 -7.05
N ALA A 47 -11.22 -4.29 -7.66
CA ALA A 47 -11.13 -3.98 -9.09
C ALA A 47 -11.67 -5.12 -9.97
N THR A 48 -11.37 -6.38 -9.64
CA THR A 48 -11.89 -7.52 -10.40
C THR A 48 -13.40 -7.67 -10.28
N GLU A 49 -13.97 -7.43 -9.10
CA GLU A 49 -15.43 -7.46 -8.90
C GLU A 49 -16.11 -6.35 -9.69
N GLU A 50 -15.58 -5.13 -9.63
CA GLU A 50 -16.12 -3.97 -10.33
C GLU A 50 -16.07 -4.13 -11.86
N ILE A 51 -14.98 -4.71 -12.39
CA ILE A 51 -14.86 -5.05 -13.82
C ILE A 51 -15.96 -6.04 -14.23
N LEU A 52 -16.21 -7.09 -13.46
CA LEU A 52 -17.23 -8.09 -13.78
C LEU A 52 -18.65 -7.50 -13.73
N VAL A 53 -18.93 -6.63 -12.75
CA VAL A 53 -20.21 -5.92 -12.64
C VAL A 53 -20.43 -4.99 -13.84
N ILE A 54 -19.43 -4.18 -14.21
CA ILE A 54 -19.52 -3.28 -15.37
C ILE A 54 -19.69 -4.09 -16.67
N LEU A 55 -18.94 -5.18 -16.84
CA LEU A 55 -19.07 -6.07 -18.01
C LEU A 55 -20.45 -6.74 -18.08
N ALA A 56 -21.02 -7.14 -16.93
CA ALA A 56 -22.37 -7.67 -16.86
C ALA A 56 -23.42 -6.62 -17.26
N LEU A 57 -23.25 -5.37 -16.83
CA LEU A 57 -24.11 -4.24 -17.22
C LEU A 57 -23.94 -3.85 -18.70
N ALA A 58 -22.73 -3.95 -19.25
CA ALA A 58 -22.44 -3.66 -20.66
C ALA A 58 -22.92 -4.76 -21.63
N GLY A 59 -23.22 -5.95 -21.11
CA GLY A 59 -23.76 -7.10 -21.85
C GLY A 59 -22.76 -8.25 -22.03
N ALA A 60 -23.29 -9.47 -22.08
CA ALA A 60 -22.52 -10.74 -22.04
C ALA A 60 -21.42 -10.88 -23.11
N ALA A 61 -21.47 -10.11 -24.20
CA ALA A 61 -20.45 -10.11 -25.24
C ALA A 61 -19.06 -9.62 -24.76
N TYR A 62 -19.02 -8.78 -23.73
CA TYR A 62 -17.77 -8.18 -23.25
C TYR A 62 -17.06 -8.99 -22.16
N PHE A 63 -17.67 -10.05 -21.63
CA PHE A 63 -17.03 -10.91 -20.62
C PHE A 63 -15.69 -11.50 -21.07
N THR A 64 -15.51 -11.68 -22.39
CA THR A 64 -14.24 -12.15 -22.98
C THR A 64 -13.08 -11.17 -22.76
N LEU A 65 -13.35 -9.89 -22.49
CA LEU A 65 -12.34 -8.88 -22.17
C LEU A 65 -11.81 -8.98 -20.73
N SER A 66 -12.49 -9.71 -19.84
CA SER A 66 -12.04 -9.90 -18.45
C SER A 66 -10.66 -10.57 -18.38
N ILE A 67 -10.43 -11.61 -19.20
CA ILE A 67 -9.16 -12.35 -19.27
C ILE A 67 -7.99 -11.46 -19.74
N PRO A 68 -8.05 -10.75 -20.88
CA PRO A 68 -6.94 -9.89 -21.31
C PRO A 68 -6.70 -8.73 -20.33
N ILE A 69 -7.74 -8.18 -19.68
CA ILE A 69 -7.57 -7.15 -18.64
C ILE A 69 -6.82 -7.74 -17.43
N ALA A 70 -7.20 -8.93 -16.96
CA ALA A 70 -6.51 -9.60 -15.86
C ALA A 70 -5.04 -9.91 -16.18
N VAL A 71 -4.75 -10.33 -17.42
CA VAL A 71 -3.36 -10.54 -17.90
C VAL A 71 -2.58 -9.21 -17.91
N ALA A 72 -3.18 -8.12 -18.38
CA ALA A 72 -2.56 -6.80 -18.41
C ALA A 72 -2.22 -6.30 -16.99
N ILE A 73 -3.16 -6.43 -16.04
CA ILE A 73 -2.93 -6.10 -14.62
C ILE A 73 -1.81 -6.98 -14.04
N SER A 74 -1.81 -8.28 -14.33
CA SER A 74 -0.78 -9.20 -13.85
C SER A 74 0.61 -8.81 -14.36
N MET A 75 0.74 -8.46 -15.65
CA MET A 75 1.99 -7.93 -16.20
C MET A 75 2.43 -6.64 -15.49
N LEU A 76 1.50 -5.71 -15.26
CA LEU A 76 1.79 -4.46 -14.55
C LEU A 76 2.34 -4.73 -13.14
N LEU A 77 1.74 -5.66 -12.40
CA LEU A 77 2.21 -6.06 -11.07
C LEU A 77 3.61 -6.68 -11.10
N VAL A 78 3.95 -7.45 -12.14
CA VAL A 78 5.32 -7.97 -12.35
C VAL A 78 6.32 -6.83 -12.53
N VAL A 79 5.99 -5.84 -13.38
CA VAL A 79 6.84 -4.67 -13.61
C VAL A 79 7.02 -3.87 -12.32
N LEU A 80 5.94 -3.61 -11.57
CA LEU A 80 5.99 -2.92 -10.29
C LEU A 80 6.84 -3.67 -9.26
N THR A 81 6.71 -5.00 -9.21
CA THR A 81 7.51 -5.84 -8.30
C THR A 81 9.00 -5.72 -8.61
N ILE A 82 9.37 -5.74 -9.90
CA ILE A 82 10.77 -5.54 -10.32
C ILE A 82 11.23 -4.13 -9.97
N SER A 83 10.40 -3.10 -10.22
CA SER A 83 10.70 -1.70 -9.91
C SER A 83 10.95 -1.49 -8.42
N TYR A 84 10.07 -1.98 -7.55
CA TYR A 84 10.25 -1.90 -6.10
C TYR A 84 11.45 -2.68 -5.61
N ARG A 85 11.72 -3.86 -6.20
CA ARG A 85 12.95 -4.59 -5.90
C ARG A 85 14.17 -3.73 -6.24
N GLN A 86 14.20 -3.07 -7.40
CA GLN A 86 15.32 -2.18 -7.77
C GLN A 86 15.45 -1.01 -6.78
N THR A 87 14.36 -0.34 -6.43
CA THR A 87 14.35 0.77 -5.49
C THR A 87 14.89 0.36 -4.12
N ILE A 88 14.43 -0.77 -3.56
CA ILE A 88 14.88 -1.27 -2.25
C ILE A 88 16.36 -1.73 -2.27
N PHE A 89 16.88 -2.17 -3.42
CA PHE A 89 18.31 -2.49 -3.53
C PHE A 89 19.18 -1.24 -3.73
N ALA A 90 18.62 -0.16 -4.28
CA ALA A 90 19.33 1.09 -4.55
C ALA A 90 19.36 2.05 -3.34
N TYR A 91 18.38 1.95 -2.45
CA TYR A 91 18.18 2.83 -1.28
C TYR A 91 17.98 2.00 -0.01
#